data_AF-A0A938AX10-F1
#
_entry.id   AF-A0A938AX10-F1
#
_cell.length_a   1.000
_cell.length_b   1.000
_cell.length_c   1.000
_cell.angle_alpha   90.00
_cell.angle_beta   90.00
_cell.angle_gamma   90.00
#
_symmetry.space_group_name_H-M   'P 1'
#
loop_
_entity.id
_entity.type
_entity.pdbx_description
1 polymer ?
#
loop_
_entity_poly.entity_id
_entity_poly.type
_entity_poly.pdbx_seq_one_letter_code
_entity_poly.pdbx_strand_id
1 'polypeptide(L)'
;MDKLILAGIMAGMVGYLADLFFNPETITADLVFWLFLGLVLAVGRLVGDQQPRKVSSIANVEIAKGGSVLSSKLRDYLSAVIFLLFMILGVIITIKPFLADVYLQKGLNLDARRSPEAVYAFEEAVELQPQEATYWSILGRYHYQMAKRITELNAKREFLAMSISACAKATEQEPYIAFHYHTLADIYGYWAAQGDVEKWPVAFSLYDQSLQLFPNNVFILNKWTLALTASGNMEEARGKLEEAVALDGNWIGNMICGLVLMGKGDERSGEIVSSLAVASDEFPYFIELCRLVAPYRMLPELGRGLEVYIQKAPEHWAPHAMLAATSLFTGDGDRSLQEFSVAMRLVPDKEEGYLVALISELSKVDP
;
A
#
# COMPACT_ATOMS: atom_id res chain seq x y z
N MET A 1 23.66 -5.78 -43.05
CA MET A 1 22.63 -5.18 -42.18
C MET A 1 22.03 -3.99 -42.90
N ASP A 2 20.76 -4.07 -43.29
CA ASP A 2 20.06 -2.93 -43.91
C ASP A 2 20.02 -1.75 -42.93
N LYS A 3 20.34 -0.56 -43.43
CA LYS A 3 20.37 0.68 -42.61
C LYS A 3 19.05 0.91 -41.86
N LEU A 4 17.94 0.44 -42.41
CA LEU A 4 16.60 0.50 -41.81
C LEU A 4 16.47 -0.34 -40.54
N ILE A 5 17.10 -1.51 -40.49
CA ILE A 5 17.04 -2.39 -39.31
C ILE A 5 17.90 -1.83 -38.18
N LEU A 6 19.08 -1.32 -38.52
CA LEU A 6 19.92 -0.62 -37.54
C LEU A 6 19.22 0.64 -37.00
N ALA A 7 18.55 1.39 -37.88
CA ALA A 7 17.76 2.55 -37.47
C ALA A 7 16.59 2.17 -36.56
N GLY A 8 15.88 1.07 -36.84
CA GLY A 8 14.80 0.58 -35.98
C GLY A 8 15.29 0.15 -34.60
N ILE A 9 16.39 -0.59 -34.53
CA ILE A 9 17.00 -1.02 -33.26
C ILE A 9 17.52 0.19 -32.47
N MET A 10 18.19 1.13 -33.13
CA MET A 10 18.67 2.36 -32.48
C MET A 10 17.50 3.24 -32.01
N ALA A 11 16.42 3.36 -32.79
CA ALA A 11 15.23 4.08 -32.38
C ALA A 11 14.56 3.41 -31.17
N GLY A 12 14.49 2.08 -31.13
CA GLY A 12 14.01 1.32 -29.97
C GLY A 12 14.87 1.53 -28.73
N MET A 13 16.21 1.51 -28.87
CA MET A 13 17.13 1.80 -27.76
C MET A 13 17.11 3.25 -27.32
N VAL A 14 16.93 4.21 -28.22
CA VAL A 14 16.78 5.63 -27.85
C VAL A 14 15.44 5.84 -27.15
N GLY A 15 14.38 5.18 -27.61
CA GLY A 15 13.09 5.13 -26.90
C GLY A 15 13.24 4.55 -25.49
N TYR A 16 13.96 3.44 -25.35
CA TYR A 16 14.29 2.83 -24.06
C TYR A 16 15.08 3.76 -23.13
N LEU A 17 16.12 4.43 -23.65
CA LEU A 17 16.92 5.35 -22.86
C LEU A 17 16.11 6.57 -22.44
N ALA A 18 15.24 7.09 -23.32
CA ALA A 18 14.32 8.16 -22.97
C ALA A 18 13.34 7.70 -21.88
N ASP A 19 12.78 6.50 -22.01
CA ASP A 19 11.86 5.92 -21.02
C ASP A 19 12.56 5.69 -19.66
N LEU A 20 13.80 5.21 -19.65
CA LEU A 20 14.61 5.10 -18.41
C LEU A 20 14.86 6.44 -17.71
N PHE A 21 14.93 7.52 -18.50
CA PHE A 21 15.13 8.88 -17.97
C PHE A 21 13.85 9.47 -17.37
N PHE A 22 12.67 9.02 -17.82
CA PHE A 22 11.38 9.55 -17.39
C PHE A 22 10.56 8.58 -16.53
N ASN A 23 10.94 7.30 -16.47
CA ASN A 23 10.23 6.24 -15.75
C ASN A 23 11.21 5.15 -15.24
N PRO A 24 11.98 5.43 -14.16
CA PRO A 24 13.13 4.60 -13.76
C PRO A 24 12.80 3.21 -13.20
N GLU A 25 11.53 2.93 -12.89
CA GLU A 25 11.14 1.77 -12.05
C GLU A 25 10.60 0.56 -12.83
N THR A 26 10.30 0.69 -14.13
CA THR A 26 9.71 -0.42 -14.88
C THR A 26 10.41 -0.66 -16.21
N ILE A 27 11.06 -1.82 -16.36
CA ILE A 27 11.34 -2.35 -17.69
C ILE A 27 10.01 -2.83 -18.25
N THR A 28 9.38 -1.96 -19.05
CA THR A 28 8.07 -2.22 -19.63
C THR A 28 8.12 -3.45 -20.52
N ALA A 29 7.09 -4.31 -20.44
CA ALA A 29 6.96 -5.51 -21.28
C ALA A 29 7.06 -5.17 -22.78
N ASP A 30 6.77 -3.91 -23.14
CA ASP A 30 6.93 -3.35 -24.47
C ASP A 30 8.38 -3.36 -24.96
N LEU A 31 9.37 -3.08 -24.09
CA LEU A 31 10.78 -3.16 -24.46
C LEU A 31 11.18 -4.61 -24.83
N VAL A 32 10.80 -5.56 -23.98
CA VAL A 32 11.06 -6.98 -24.20
C VAL A 32 10.37 -7.41 -25.49
N PHE A 33 9.11 -7.00 -25.70
CA PHE A 33 8.37 -7.24 -26.94
C PHE A 33 9.10 -6.70 -28.18
N TRP A 34 9.54 -5.44 -28.19
CA TRP A 34 10.21 -4.84 -29.34
C TRP A 34 11.61 -5.43 -29.59
N LEU A 35 12.35 -5.78 -28.54
CA LEU A 35 13.62 -6.51 -28.66
C LEU A 35 13.42 -7.92 -29.22
N PHE A 36 12.41 -8.66 -28.75
CA PHE A 36 12.07 -9.98 -29.27
C PHE A 36 11.53 -9.93 -30.70
N LEU A 37 10.72 -8.92 -31.05
CA LEU A 37 10.23 -8.74 -32.41
C LEU A 37 11.39 -8.43 -33.38
N GLY A 38 12.33 -7.57 -32.97
CA GLY A 38 13.57 -7.32 -33.70
C GLY A 38 14.42 -8.59 -33.88
N LEU A 39 14.50 -9.43 -32.84
CA LEU A 39 15.22 -10.71 -32.86
C LEU A 39 14.57 -11.72 -33.81
N VAL A 40 13.24 -11.89 -33.77
CA VAL A 40 12.49 -12.81 -34.65
C VAL A 40 12.68 -12.44 -36.12
N LEU A 41 12.66 -11.15 -36.44
CA LEU A 41 12.91 -10.66 -37.80
C LEU A 41 14.36 -10.87 -38.25
N ALA A 42 15.33 -10.77 -37.32
CA ALA A 42 16.74 -11.04 -37.61
C ALA A 42 17.01 -12.54 -37.84
N VAL A 43 16.43 -13.42 -37.02
CA VAL A 43 16.57 -14.88 -37.11
C VAL A 43 15.82 -15.45 -38.31
N GLY A 44 14.61 -14.94 -38.61
CA GLY A 44 13.83 -15.37 -39.77
C GLY A 44 14.56 -15.18 -41.12
N ARG A 45 15.45 -14.18 -41.21
CA ARG A 45 16.30 -13.96 -42.40
C ARG A 45 17.53 -14.86 -42.46
N LEU A 46 18.06 -15.32 -41.32
CA LEU A 46 19.14 -16.31 -41.28
C LEU A 46 18.68 -17.69 -41.76
N VAL A 47 17.41 -18.03 -41.55
CA VAL A 47 16.79 -19.28 -42.02
C VAL A 47 16.35 -19.18 -43.49
N GLY A 48 16.01 -17.99 -43.97
CA GLY A 48 15.51 -17.76 -45.33
C GLY A 48 16.57 -17.63 -46.43
N ASP A 49 17.87 -17.54 -46.10
CA ASP A 49 18.94 -17.31 -47.10
C ASP A 49 19.61 -18.62 -47.56
N GLN A 50 18.82 -19.68 -47.79
CA GLN A 50 19.21 -20.78 -48.67
C GLN A 50 18.66 -20.50 -50.08
N GLN A 51 19.55 -19.95 -50.91
CA GLN A 51 19.44 -19.56 -52.33
C GLN A 51 18.29 -20.16 -53.17
N PRO A 52 17.91 -19.41 -54.24
CA PRO A 52 18.32 -19.92 -55.55
C PRO A 52 19.10 -18.85 -56.34
N ARG A 53 20.36 -19.15 -56.66
CA ARG A 53 21.15 -18.38 -57.63
C ARG A 53 20.78 -18.83 -59.04
N LYS A 54 20.28 -17.89 -59.85
CA LYS A 54 20.69 -17.65 -61.25
C LYS A 54 19.88 -16.49 -61.81
N VAL A 55 20.54 -15.41 -62.24
CA VAL A 55 20.60 -14.90 -63.64
C VAL A 55 21.75 -13.87 -63.69
N SER A 56 22.39 -13.80 -64.86
CA SER A 56 23.71 -13.26 -65.19
C SER A 56 23.77 -11.77 -65.59
N SER A 57 24.96 -11.16 -65.36
CA SER A 57 25.65 -10.12 -66.17
C SER A 57 25.03 -8.68 -66.14
N ILE A 58 25.72 -7.51 -66.13
CA ILE A 58 26.99 -7.00 -66.72
C ILE A 58 27.46 -5.72 -65.96
N ALA A 59 28.78 -5.45 -66.00
CA ALA A 59 29.56 -4.18 -65.96
C ALA A 59 29.77 -3.34 -64.68
N ASN A 60 31.02 -3.45 -64.18
CA ASN A 60 32.00 -2.43 -63.78
C ASN A 60 31.58 -0.96 -63.55
N VAL A 61 31.89 -0.43 -62.35
CA VAL A 61 32.70 0.80 -62.17
C VAL A 61 33.46 0.67 -60.84
N GLU A 62 34.80 0.73 -60.89
CA GLU A 62 35.67 0.97 -59.73
C GLU A 62 35.60 2.45 -59.35
N ILE A 63 35.11 2.74 -58.15
CA ILE A 63 35.41 4.00 -57.45
C ILE A 63 36.20 3.63 -56.18
N ALA A 64 37.44 4.10 -56.14
CA ALA A 64 38.32 4.02 -55.00
C ALA A 64 37.63 4.54 -53.73
N LYS A 65 37.54 3.69 -52.70
CA LYS A 65 37.26 4.09 -51.32
C LYS A 65 38.42 3.66 -50.44
N GLY A 66 39.38 4.56 -50.27
CA GLY A 66 40.17 4.60 -49.04
C GLY A 66 39.25 4.96 -47.87
N GLY A 67 39.40 4.25 -46.75
CA GLY A 67 38.68 4.53 -45.50
C GLY A 67 38.03 3.29 -44.86
N SER A 68 38.83 2.54 -44.11
CA SER A 68 38.48 1.46 -43.16
C SER A 68 37.41 0.44 -43.58
N VAL A 69 37.78 -0.54 -44.40
CA VAL A 69 36.99 -1.77 -44.56
C VAL A 69 37.35 -2.72 -43.42
N LEU A 70 36.73 -2.51 -42.26
CA LEU A 70 36.58 -3.58 -41.29
C LEU A 70 35.82 -4.71 -42.02
N SER A 71 36.39 -5.91 -42.12
CA SER A 71 35.80 -7.00 -42.93
C SER A 71 34.32 -7.22 -42.55
N SER A 72 33.44 -7.53 -43.51
CA SER A 72 32.01 -7.73 -43.23
C SER A 72 31.77 -8.73 -42.09
N LYS A 73 32.59 -9.79 -42.04
CA LYS A 73 32.62 -10.78 -40.96
C LYS A 73 33.01 -10.18 -39.61
N LEU A 74 33.96 -9.26 -39.58
CA LEU A 74 34.36 -8.57 -38.35
C LEU A 74 33.25 -7.66 -37.85
N ARG A 75 32.50 -6.99 -38.74
CA ARG A 75 31.31 -6.21 -38.36
C ARG A 75 30.18 -7.07 -37.82
N ASP A 76 29.90 -8.21 -38.46
CA ASP A 76 28.84 -9.12 -38.02
C ASP A 76 29.19 -9.75 -36.66
N TYR A 77 30.46 -10.13 -36.46
CA TYR A 77 30.96 -10.58 -35.15
C TYR A 77 30.84 -9.49 -34.08
N LEU A 78 31.25 -8.26 -34.39
CA LEU A 78 31.14 -7.12 -33.47
C LEU A 78 29.68 -6.88 -33.06
N SER A 79 28.74 -6.95 -34.02
CA SER A 79 27.32 -6.78 -33.73
C SER A 79 26.73 -7.88 -32.86
N ALA A 80 27.15 -9.14 -33.07
CA ALA A 80 26.72 -10.27 -32.25
C ALA A 80 27.25 -10.17 -30.81
N VAL A 81 28.50 -9.74 -30.65
CA VAL A 81 29.11 -9.51 -29.33
C VAL A 81 28.38 -8.38 -28.59
N ILE A 82 28.14 -7.25 -29.25
CA ILE A 82 27.41 -6.12 -28.67
C ILE A 82 25.99 -6.53 -28.27
N PHE A 83 25.30 -7.32 -29.11
CA PHE A 83 23.98 -7.86 -28.79
C PHE A 83 24.00 -8.77 -27.55
N LEU A 84 24.97 -9.68 -27.47
CA LEU A 84 25.14 -10.54 -26.30
C LEU A 84 25.40 -9.73 -25.02
N LEU A 85 26.24 -8.68 -25.12
CA LEU A 85 26.52 -7.77 -24.02
C LEU A 85 25.26 -7.02 -23.56
N PHE A 86 24.42 -6.52 -24.48
CA PHE A 86 23.17 -5.87 -24.12
C PHE A 86 22.15 -6.84 -23.51
N MET A 87 22.07 -8.08 -24.00
CA MET A 87 21.22 -9.11 -23.39
C MET A 87 21.68 -9.43 -21.96
N ILE A 88 22.98 -9.65 -21.77
CA ILE A 88 23.57 -9.92 -20.45
C ILE A 88 23.33 -8.73 -19.51
N LEU A 89 23.56 -7.50 -19.99
CA LEU A 89 23.30 -6.29 -19.22
C LEU A 89 21.82 -6.17 -18.84
N GLY A 90 20.91 -6.46 -19.78
CA GLY A 90 19.47 -6.48 -19.52
C GLY A 90 19.10 -7.47 -18.43
N VAL A 91 19.62 -8.70 -18.48
CA VAL A 91 19.40 -9.72 -17.43
C VAL A 91 19.99 -9.27 -16.08
N ILE A 92 21.19 -8.70 -16.07
CA ILE A 92 21.84 -8.23 -14.83
C ILE A 92 21.00 -7.13 -14.16
N ILE A 93 20.41 -6.22 -14.94
CA ILE A 93 19.59 -5.12 -14.43
C ILE A 93 18.20 -5.61 -13.98
N THR A 94 17.60 -6.59 -14.67
CA THR A 94 16.23 -7.06 -14.35
C THR A 94 16.17 -8.10 -13.24
N ILE A 95 17.20 -8.92 -13.07
CA ILE A 95 17.10 -10.11 -12.21
C ILE A 95 16.94 -9.75 -10.74
N LYS A 96 17.62 -8.69 -10.27
CA LYS A 96 17.56 -8.26 -8.87
C LYS A 96 16.18 -7.69 -8.50
N PRO A 97 15.61 -6.71 -9.24
CA PRO A 97 14.24 -6.25 -8.99
C PRO A 97 13.22 -7.38 -9.05
N PHE A 98 13.30 -8.24 -10.06
CA PHE A 98 12.39 -9.39 -10.18
C PHE A 98 12.48 -10.34 -8.98
N LEU A 99 13.69 -10.69 -8.54
CA LEU A 99 13.85 -11.51 -7.35
C LEU A 99 13.33 -10.82 -6.09
N ALA A 100 13.56 -9.51 -5.94
CA ALA A 100 13.07 -8.74 -4.82
C ALA A 100 11.54 -8.78 -4.73
N ASP A 101 10.83 -8.62 -5.85
CA ASP A 101 9.37 -8.79 -5.92
C ASP A 101 8.93 -10.20 -5.55
N VAL A 102 9.64 -11.24 -5.99
CA VAL A 102 9.36 -12.63 -5.60
C VAL A 102 9.48 -12.82 -4.09
N TYR A 103 10.54 -12.28 -3.48
CA TYR A 103 10.73 -12.31 -2.03
C TYR A 103 9.67 -11.50 -1.29
N LEU A 104 9.29 -10.33 -1.82
CA LEU A 104 8.20 -9.53 -1.27
C LEU A 104 6.89 -10.33 -1.24
N GLN A 105 6.51 -10.93 -2.37
CA GLN A 105 5.29 -11.73 -2.45
C GLN A 105 5.36 -12.97 -1.55
N LYS A 106 6.53 -13.59 -1.42
CA LYS A 106 6.74 -14.67 -0.45
C LYS A 106 6.51 -14.17 0.98
N GLY A 107 7.05 -13.02 1.34
CA GLY A 107 6.86 -12.39 2.65
C GLY A 107 5.40 -12.09 2.95
N LEU A 108 4.67 -11.48 2.00
CA LEU A 108 3.23 -11.21 2.13
C LEU A 108 2.41 -12.48 2.32
N ASN A 109 2.71 -13.55 1.57
CA ASN A 109 2.04 -14.84 1.73
C ASN A 109 2.33 -15.51 3.08
N LEU A 110 3.56 -15.38 3.58
CA LEU A 110 3.95 -15.89 4.90
C LEU A 110 3.29 -15.09 6.02
N ASP A 111 3.23 -13.76 5.91
CA ASP A 111 2.59 -12.87 6.89
C ASP A 111 1.08 -13.09 6.95
N ALA A 112 0.43 -13.32 5.80
CA ALA A 112 -0.98 -13.70 5.74
C ALA A 112 -1.28 -15.00 6.52
N ARG A 113 -0.29 -15.89 6.64
CA ARG A 113 -0.36 -17.13 7.44
C ARG A 113 0.20 -16.95 8.86
N ARG A 114 0.52 -15.72 9.25
CA ARG A 114 1.16 -15.35 10.52
C ARG A 114 2.48 -16.08 10.77
N SER A 115 3.23 -16.45 9.72
CA SER A 115 4.54 -17.08 9.89
C SER A 115 5.58 -16.04 10.32
N PRO A 116 6.38 -16.31 11.38
CA PRO A 116 7.49 -15.44 11.77
C PRO A 116 8.60 -15.38 10.71
N GLU A 117 8.62 -16.32 9.75
CA GLU A 117 9.62 -16.38 8.68
C GLU A 117 9.42 -15.29 7.62
N ALA A 118 8.28 -14.59 7.66
CA ALA A 118 7.99 -13.49 6.74
C ALA A 118 9.07 -12.39 6.78
N VAL A 119 9.65 -12.15 7.96
CA VAL A 119 10.69 -11.13 8.15
C VAL A 119 11.89 -11.38 7.24
N TYR A 120 12.37 -12.62 7.13
CA TYR A 120 13.52 -12.95 6.28
C TYR A 120 13.23 -12.68 4.81
N ALA A 121 12.01 -12.92 4.36
CA ALA A 121 11.63 -12.63 2.97
C ALA A 121 11.56 -11.12 2.70
N PHE A 122 11.10 -10.32 3.66
CA PHE A 122 11.11 -8.86 3.53
C PHE A 122 12.52 -8.28 3.60
N GLU A 123 13.38 -8.80 4.48
CA GLU A 123 14.80 -8.43 4.57
C GLU A 123 15.53 -8.72 3.25
N GLU A 124 15.35 -9.91 2.66
CA GLU A 124 15.92 -10.25 1.35
C GLU A 124 15.45 -9.32 0.22
N ALA A 125 14.16 -8.92 0.22
CA ALA A 125 13.65 -7.96 -0.76
C ALA A 125 14.38 -6.60 -0.65
N VAL A 126 14.56 -6.11 0.58
CA VAL A 126 15.31 -4.89 0.87
C VAL A 126 16.80 -5.02 0.52
N GLU A 127 17.43 -6.16 0.79
CA GLU A 127 18.83 -6.40 0.42
C GLU A 127 19.04 -6.41 -1.10
N LEU A 128 18.08 -6.97 -1.85
CA LEU A 128 18.12 -7.04 -3.30
C LEU A 128 17.88 -5.68 -3.97
N GLN A 129 17.03 -4.84 -3.38
CA GLN A 129 16.71 -3.48 -3.84
C GLN A 129 16.65 -2.49 -2.65
N PRO A 130 17.80 -2.02 -2.15
CA PRO A 130 17.83 -1.16 -0.97
C PRO A 130 17.31 0.26 -1.23
N GLN A 131 17.09 0.64 -2.49
CA GLN A 131 16.57 1.96 -2.89
C GLN A 131 15.05 1.95 -3.13
N GLU A 132 14.39 0.81 -2.98
CA GLU A 132 12.96 0.68 -3.19
C GLU A 132 12.20 0.98 -1.89
N ALA A 133 11.55 2.13 -1.83
CA ALA A 133 10.86 2.62 -0.63
C ALA A 133 9.71 1.70 -0.22
N THR A 134 9.04 1.07 -1.20
CA THR A 134 7.94 0.13 -0.95
C THR A 134 8.38 -1.02 -0.06
N TYR A 135 9.57 -1.59 -0.29
CA TYR A 135 10.07 -2.73 0.48
C TYR A 135 10.40 -2.33 1.92
N TRP A 136 11.01 -1.17 2.12
CA TRP A 136 11.23 -0.60 3.45
C TRP A 136 9.94 -0.31 4.20
N SER A 137 8.93 0.24 3.50
CA SER A 137 7.62 0.53 4.08
C SER A 137 6.90 -0.74 4.54
N ILE A 138 6.98 -1.82 3.73
CA ILE A 138 6.38 -3.11 4.08
C ILE A 138 7.10 -3.77 5.25
N LEU A 139 8.44 -3.76 5.26
CA LEU A 139 9.24 -4.26 6.40
C LEU A 139 8.91 -3.49 7.69
N GLY A 140 8.85 -2.16 7.62
CA GLY A 140 8.50 -1.31 8.75
C GLY A 140 7.09 -1.59 9.28
N ARG A 141 6.11 -1.74 8.38
CA ARG A 141 4.74 -2.15 8.75
C ARG A 141 4.70 -3.54 9.36
N TYR A 142 5.48 -4.49 8.87
CA TYR A 142 5.58 -5.83 9.47
C TYR A 142 6.06 -5.75 10.93
N HIS A 143 7.16 -5.04 11.20
CA HIS A 143 7.64 -4.85 12.56
C HIS A 143 6.62 -4.14 13.46
N TYR A 144 5.88 -3.17 12.93
CA TYR A 144 4.79 -2.52 13.67
C TYR A 144 3.69 -3.51 14.05
N GLN A 145 3.29 -4.40 13.13
CA GLN A 145 2.31 -5.44 13.42
C GLN A 145 2.82 -6.42 14.49
N MET A 146 4.10 -6.78 14.46
CA MET A 146 4.71 -7.61 15.50
C MET A 146 4.71 -6.91 16.87
N ALA A 147 5.07 -5.61 16.93
CA ALA A 147 5.02 -4.83 18.16
C ALA A 147 3.63 -4.78 18.81
N LYS A 148 2.55 -4.84 18.00
CA LYS A 148 1.17 -4.89 18.52
C LYS A 148 0.80 -6.24 19.13
N ARG A 149 1.45 -7.33 18.71
CA ARG A 149 1.19 -8.69 19.20
C ARG A 149 2.05 -9.07 20.41
N ILE A 150 3.22 -8.46 20.55
CA ILE A 150 4.15 -8.75 21.64
C ILE A 150 3.66 -8.12 22.95
N THR A 151 3.68 -8.91 24.03
CA THR A 151 3.32 -8.46 25.39
C THR A 151 4.51 -7.94 26.16
N GLU A 152 5.69 -8.52 25.96
CA GLU A 152 6.93 -8.14 26.63
C GLU A 152 7.39 -6.73 26.18
N LEU A 153 7.69 -5.86 27.14
CA LEU A 153 7.86 -4.43 26.90
C LEU A 153 9.14 -4.11 26.12
N ASN A 154 10.25 -4.79 26.41
CA ASN A 154 11.54 -4.51 25.79
C ASN A 154 11.53 -4.94 24.32
N ALA A 155 11.12 -6.17 24.03
CA ALA A 155 10.92 -6.68 22.69
C ALA A 155 9.93 -5.81 21.91
N LYS A 156 8.82 -5.39 22.52
CA LYS A 156 7.89 -4.44 21.88
C LYS A 156 8.60 -3.14 21.46
N ARG A 157 9.41 -2.54 22.34
CA ARG A 157 10.18 -1.32 22.03
C ARG A 157 11.20 -1.55 20.92
N GLU A 158 11.86 -2.72 20.91
CA GLU A 158 12.79 -3.10 19.83
C GLU A 158 12.06 -3.18 18.48
N PHE A 159 10.90 -3.84 18.42
CA PHE A 159 10.10 -3.90 17.19
C PHE A 159 9.59 -2.52 16.75
N LEU A 160 9.21 -1.64 17.69
CA LEU A 160 8.83 -0.26 17.35
C LEU A 160 10.02 0.53 16.81
N ALA A 161 11.21 0.34 17.37
CA ALA A 161 12.43 0.98 16.88
C ALA A 161 12.80 0.49 15.47
N MET A 162 12.75 -0.82 15.21
CA MET A 162 12.97 -1.40 13.88
C MET A 162 11.93 -0.87 12.87
N SER A 163 10.66 -0.80 13.28
CA SER A 163 9.58 -0.26 12.47
C SER A 163 9.83 1.19 12.06
N ILE A 164 10.14 2.07 13.02
CA ILE A 164 10.46 3.48 12.76
C ILE A 164 11.67 3.60 11.85
N SER A 165 12.73 2.82 12.08
CA SER A 165 13.94 2.86 11.25
C SER A 165 13.63 2.53 9.78
N ALA A 166 12.86 1.48 9.53
CA ALA A 166 12.49 1.06 8.18
C ALA A 166 11.52 2.05 7.51
N CYS A 167 10.48 2.52 8.20
CA CYS A 167 9.58 3.53 7.65
C CYS A 167 10.25 4.90 7.43
N ALA A 168 11.23 5.27 8.26
CA ALA A 168 12.04 6.47 8.04
C ALA A 168 12.90 6.35 6.77
N LYS A 169 13.44 5.15 6.48
CA LYS A 169 14.13 4.87 5.21
C LYS A 169 13.23 5.03 4.00
N ALA A 170 12.00 4.51 4.06
CA ALA A 170 11.01 4.72 3.00
C ALA A 170 10.69 6.21 2.80
N THR A 171 10.56 6.97 3.89
CA THR A 171 10.30 8.43 3.83
C THR A 171 11.49 9.21 3.25
N GLU A 172 12.72 8.80 3.57
CA GLU A 172 13.96 9.40 3.01
C GLU A 172 14.01 9.22 1.47
N GLN A 173 13.57 8.07 0.98
CA GLN A 173 13.55 7.74 -0.45
C GLN A 173 12.40 8.41 -1.19
N GLU A 174 11.23 8.47 -0.58
CA GLU A 174 10.01 9.05 -1.15
C GLU A 174 9.44 10.18 -0.25
N PRO A 175 10.09 11.36 -0.20
CA PRO A 175 9.72 12.43 0.74
C PRO A 175 8.40 13.14 0.41
N TYR A 176 7.80 12.86 -0.75
CA TYR A 176 6.55 13.51 -1.19
C TYR A 176 5.33 12.58 -1.13
N ILE A 177 5.47 11.40 -0.52
CA ILE A 177 4.38 10.43 -0.38
C ILE A 177 3.77 10.55 1.02
N ALA A 178 2.58 11.14 1.10
CA ALA A 178 1.83 11.35 2.33
C ALA A 178 1.62 10.06 3.15
N PHE A 179 1.54 8.91 2.47
CA PHE A 179 1.36 7.59 3.09
C PHE A 179 2.45 7.24 4.10
N HIS A 180 3.71 7.57 3.82
CA HIS A 180 4.84 7.25 4.71
C HIS A 180 4.75 8.03 6.02
N TYR A 181 4.34 9.30 5.94
CA TYR A 181 4.21 10.20 7.09
C TYR A 181 3.10 9.77 8.05
N HIS A 182 1.87 9.53 7.58
CA HIS A 182 0.81 9.09 8.49
C HIS A 182 1.07 7.68 9.03
N THR A 183 1.80 6.83 8.29
CA THR A 183 2.21 5.50 8.77
C THR A 183 3.21 5.63 9.94
N LEU A 184 4.22 6.50 9.81
CA LEU A 184 5.11 6.82 10.94
C LEU A 184 4.32 7.44 12.11
N ALA A 185 3.37 8.34 11.83
CA ALA A 185 2.52 8.94 12.84
C ALA A 185 1.73 7.88 13.64
N ASP A 186 1.15 6.89 12.97
CA ASP A 186 0.47 5.76 13.61
C ASP A 186 1.41 5.00 14.56
N ILE A 187 2.66 4.76 14.15
CA ILE A 187 3.65 4.01 14.94
C ILE A 187 4.06 4.82 16.19
N TYR A 188 4.37 6.11 16.03
CA TYR A 188 4.70 6.99 17.16
C TYR A 188 3.51 7.16 18.12
N GLY A 189 2.30 7.33 17.58
CA GLY A 189 1.08 7.44 18.38
C GLY A 189 0.79 6.17 19.16
N TYR A 190 0.96 5.00 18.55
CA TYR A 190 0.84 3.73 19.27
C TYR A 190 1.89 3.60 20.37
N TRP A 191 3.17 3.94 20.10
CA TRP A 191 4.22 3.92 21.12
C TRP A 191 3.85 4.84 22.30
N ALA A 192 3.37 6.05 22.00
CA ALA A 192 2.92 6.99 23.00
C ALA A 192 1.80 6.43 23.88
N ALA A 193 0.80 5.79 23.26
CA ALA A 193 -0.30 5.13 23.96
C ALA A 193 0.14 3.94 24.84
N GLN A 194 1.33 3.36 24.60
CA GLN A 194 1.91 2.34 25.49
C GLN A 194 2.64 2.94 26.71
N GLY A 195 2.67 4.27 26.86
CA GLY A 195 3.17 4.97 28.04
C GLY A 195 4.33 5.94 27.79
N ASP A 196 4.88 5.99 26.58
CA ASP A 196 5.94 6.94 26.19
C ASP A 196 5.33 8.23 25.64
N VAL A 197 4.67 8.98 26.50
CA VAL A 197 3.85 10.15 26.13
C VAL A 197 4.63 11.25 25.39
N GLU A 198 5.96 11.25 25.47
CA GLU A 198 6.84 12.17 24.74
C GLU A 198 6.82 11.94 23.22
N LYS A 199 6.26 10.81 22.75
CA LYS A 199 6.11 10.51 21.32
C LYS A 199 4.89 11.18 20.68
N TRP A 200 3.93 11.67 21.47
CA TRP A 200 2.72 12.33 20.93
C TRP A 200 3.01 13.54 20.04
N PRO A 201 3.88 14.51 20.43
CA PRO A 201 4.19 15.66 19.57
C PRO A 201 4.78 15.25 18.22
N VAL A 202 5.60 14.20 18.19
CA VAL A 202 6.17 13.67 16.95
C VAL A 202 5.07 13.08 16.06
N ALA A 203 4.15 12.29 16.64
CA ALA A 203 3.02 11.74 15.90
C ALA A 203 2.15 12.84 15.27
N PHE A 204 1.82 13.89 16.03
CA PHE A 204 1.00 14.99 15.51
C PHE A 204 1.71 15.80 14.42
N SER A 205 3.01 16.05 14.58
CA SER A 205 3.80 16.71 13.53
C SER A 205 3.83 15.89 12.23
N LEU A 206 3.85 14.57 12.30
CA LEU A 206 3.84 13.70 11.14
C LEU A 206 2.46 13.63 10.46
N TYR A 207 1.37 13.65 11.24
CA TYR A 207 0.03 13.80 10.67
C TYR A 207 -0.13 15.14 9.94
N ASP A 208 0.35 16.22 10.54
CA ASP A 208 0.35 17.55 9.91
C ASP A 208 1.12 17.54 8.58
N GLN A 209 2.34 17.00 8.57
CA GLN A 209 3.13 16.85 7.34
C GLN A 209 2.42 16.00 6.27
N SER A 210 1.76 14.91 6.68
CA SER A 210 0.98 14.07 5.78
C SER A 210 -0.17 14.84 5.12
N LEU A 211 -0.89 15.67 5.89
CA LEU A 211 -1.96 16.52 5.36
C LEU A 211 -1.45 17.72 4.54
N GLN A 212 -0.25 18.22 4.80
CA GLN A 212 0.39 19.22 3.93
C GLN A 212 0.69 18.64 2.54
N LEU A 213 1.10 17.37 2.46
CA LEU A 213 1.35 16.67 1.20
C LEU A 213 0.07 16.22 0.50
N PHE A 214 -0.93 15.77 1.27
CA PHE A 214 -2.23 15.36 0.75
C PHE A 214 -3.39 16.05 1.51
N PRO A 215 -3.70 17.30 1.15
CA PRO A 215 -4.70 18.10 1.84
C PRO A 215 -6.12 17.53 1.66
N ASN A 216 -7.02 17.90 2.58
CA ASN A 216 -8.43 17.49 2.59
C ASN A 216 -8.64 15.97 2.63
N ASN A 217 -7.68 15.21 3.18
CA ASN A 217 -7.82 13.78 3.31
C ASN A 217 -8.52 13.39 4.62
N VAL A 218 -9.78 12.98 4.51
CA VAL A 218 -10.64 12.59 5.63
C VAL A 218 -10.08 11.39 6.41
N PHE A 219 -9.43 10.44 5.71
CA PHE A 219 -8.81 9.27 6.33
C PHE A 219 -7.66 9.63 7.28
N ILE A 220 -6.78 10.54 6.86
CA ILE A 220 -5.68 11.03 7.70
C ILE A 220 -6.22 11.88 8.84
N LEU A 221 -7.23 12.73 8.60
CA LEU A 221 -7.88 13.50 9.66
C LEU A 221 -8.45 12.59 10.75
N ASN A 222 -9.14 11.51 10.40
CA ASN A 222 -9.68 10.58 11.39
C ASN A 222 -8.61 9.81 12.17
N LYS A 223 -7.52 9.41 11.52
CA LYS A 223 -6.36 8.84 12.24
C LYS A 223 -5.81 9.82 13.27
N TRP A 224 -5.69 11.09 12.89
CA TRP A 224 -5.23 12.14 13.79
C TRP A 224 -6.23 12.39 14.93
N THR A 225 -7.53 12.45 14.64
CA THR A 225 -8.61 12.54 15.64
C THR A 225 -8.52 11.43 16.68
N LEU A 226 -8.34 10.17 16.25
CA LEU A 226 -8.18 9.04 17.18
C LEU A 226 -6.91 9.16 18.02
N ALA A 227 -5.79 9.57 17.42
CA ALA A 227 -4.54 9.79 18.15
C ALA A 227 -4.66 10.91 19.19
N LEU A 228 -5.29 12.04 18.83
CA LEU A 228 -5.57 13.15 19.75
C LEU A 228 -6.49 12.72 20.89
N THR A 229 -7.54 11.96 20.57
CA THR A 229 -8.46 11.39 21.57
C THR A 229 -7.73 10.47 22.55
N ALA A 230 -6.84 9.60 22.04
CA ALA A 230 -6.03 8.71 22.86
C ALA A 230 -5.03 9.45 23.76
N SER A 231 -4.50 10.59 23.29
CA SER A 231 -3.61 11.46 24.07
C SER A 231 -4.34 12.30 25.13
N GLY A 232 -5.67 12.37 25.08
CA GLY A 232 -6.50 13.21 25.96
C GLY A 232 -6.78 14.62 25.45
N ASN A 233 -6.29 14.99 24.25
CA ASN A 233 -6.51 16.29 23.62
C ASN A 233 -7.89 16.36 22.94
N MET A 234 -8.96 16.27 23.75
CA MET A 234 -10.34 16.12 23.25
C MET A 234 -10.82 17.31 22.40
N GLU A 235 -10.45 18.54 22.76
CA GLU A 235 -10.86 19.74 22.03
C GLU A 235 -10.28 19.76 20.61
N GLU A 236 -8.99 19.45 20.47
CA GLU A 236 -8.33 19.40 19.15
C GLU A 236 -8.82 18.20 18.34
N ALA A 237 -9.04 17.05 18.99
CA ALA A 237 -9.64 15.88 18.35
C ALA A 237 -11.01 16.21 17.74
N ARG A 238 -11.88 16.89 18.49
CA ARG A 238 -13.18 17.33 17.97
C ARG A 238 -13.03 18.30 16.81
N GLY A 239 -12.10 19.26 16.88
CA GLY A 239 -11.82 20.16 15.76
C GLY A 239 -11.41 19.43 14.48
N LYS A 240 -10.59 18.38 14.59
CA LYS A 240 -10.20 17.54 13.43
C LYS A 240 -11.34 16.68 12.91
N LEU A 241 -12.23 16.21 13.78
CA LEU A 241 -13.46 15.56 13.36
C LEU A 241 -14.40 16.52 12.62
N GLU A 242 -14.58 17.74 13.12
CA GLU A 242 -15.40 18.77 12.46
C GLU A 242 -14.86 19.10 11.06
N GLU A 243 -13.53 19.20 10.91
CA GLU A 243 -12.86 19.36 9.62
C GLU A 243 -13.14 18.17 8.69
N ALA A 244 -13.03 16.94 9.18
CA ALA A 244 -13.29 15.72 8.41
C ALA A 244 -14.76 15.63 7.94
N VAL A 245 -15.71 15.97 8.82
CA VAL A 245 -17.16 15.96 8.52
C VAL A 245 -17.53 17.06 7.52
N ALA A 246 -16.89 18.22 7.59
CA ALA A 246 -17.12 19.30 6.63
C ALA A 246 -16.66 18.93 5.21
N LEU A 247 -15.67 18.04 5.07
CA LEU A 247 -15.17 17.55 3.80
C LEU A 247 -16.02 16.40 3.23
N ASP A 248 -16.34 15.40 4.06
CA ASP A 248 -17.21 14.29 3.69
C ASP A 248 -17.98 13.76 4.91
N GLY A 249 -19.23 14.18 5.10
CA GLY A 249 -20.06 13.78 6.23
C GLY A 249 -20.57 12.33 6.18
N ASN A 250 -20.42 11.61 5.07
CA ASN A 250 -20.99 10.27 4.91
C ASN A 250 -19.99 9.15 5.26
N TRP A 251 -18.71 9.48 5.40
CA TRP A 251 -17.70 8.47 5.66
C TRP A 251 -17.82 7.90 7.08
N ILE A 252 -18.00 6.58 7.18
CA ILE A 252 -18.24 5.87 8.46
C ILE A 252 -17.11 6.08 9.49
N GLY A 253 -15.89 6.39 9.04
CA GLY A 253 -14.78 6.74 9.92
C GLY A 253 -15.07 7.95 10.82
N ASN A 254 -15.81 8.94 10.31
CA ASN A 254 -16.20 10.13 11.09
C ASN A 254 -17.13 9.73 12.23
N MET A 255 -18.10 8.85 11.94
CA MET A 255 -19.03 8.35 12.96
C MET A 255 -18.27 7.64 14.07
N ILE A 256 -17.31 6.78 13.74
CA ILE A 256 -16.50 6.06 14.73
C ILE A 256 -15.71 7.03 15.61
N CYS A 257 -15.05 8.02 15.02
CA CYS A 257 -14.31 9.03 15.78
C CYS A 257 -15.22 9.79 16.74
N GLY A 258 -16.39 10.24 16.27
CA GLY A 258 -17.37 10.93 17.10
C GLY A 258 -17.93 10.05 18.22
N LEU A 259 -18.22 8.77 17.95
CA LEU A 259 -18.67 7.82 18.96
C LEU A 259 -17.59 7.56 20.03
N VAL A 260 -16.31 7.43 19.64
CA VAL A 260 -15.20 7.29 20.59
C VAL A 260 -15.08 8.53 21.47
N LEU A 261 -15.18 9.74 20.89
CA LEU A 261 -15.18 11.01 21.64
C LEU A 261 -16.35 11.08 22.63
N MET A 262 -17.57 10.74 22.18
CA MET A 262 -18.75 10.64 23.06
C MET A 262 -18.52 9.66 24.22
N GLY A 263 -17.98 8.47 23.93
CA GLY A 263 -17.70 7.44 24.94
C GLY A 263 -16.54 7.78 25.89
N LYS A 264 -15.71 8.76 25.54
CA LYS A 264 -14.74 9.42 26.42
C LYS A 264 -15.33 10.57 27.24
N GLY A 265 -16.59 10.94 27.00
CA GLY A 265 -17.31 11.98 27.73
C GLY A 265 -17.42 13.33 27.00
N ASP A 266 -17.02 13.42 25.73
CA ASP A 266 -17.26 14.63 24.93
C ASP A 266 -18.71 14.67 24.41
N GLU A 267 -19.60 15.25 25.21
CA GLU A 267 -21.03 15.36 24.86
C GLU A 267 -21.28 16.14 23.56
N ARG A 268 -20.40 17.09 23.22
CA ARG A 268 -20.54 17.93 22.01
C ARG A 268 -20.39 17.12 20.72
N SER A 269 -19.56 16.08 20.74
CA SER A 269 -19.48 15.12 19.63
C SER A 269 -20.80 14.40 19.36
N GLY A 270 -21.74 14.39 20.32
CA GLY A 270 -23.09 13.86 20.13
C GLY A 270 -23.88 14.55 19.03
N GLU A 271 -23.75 15.88 18.88
CA GLU A 271 -24.42 16.63 17.82
C GLU A 271 -23.84 16.29 16.46
N ILE A 272 -22.50 16.17 16.38
CA ILE A 272 -21.80 15.75 15.18
C ILE A 272 -22.30 14.37 14.76
N VAL A 273 -22.24 13.37 15.65
CA VAL A 273 -22.64 11.99 15.34
C VAL A 273 -24.11 11.91 14.92
N SER A 274 -25.01 12.66 15.56
CA SER A 274 -26.43 12.69 15.18
C SER A 274 -26.69 13.34 13.81
N SER A 275 -25.74 14.15 13.29
CA SER A 275 -25.85 14.75 11.97
C SER A 275 -25.34 13.86 10.83
N LEU A 276 -24.57 12.80 11.15
CA LEU A 276 -23.99 11.92 10.16
C LEU A 276 -25.01 10.90 9.66
N ALA A 277 -25.12 10.77 8.34
CA ALA A 277 -25.84 9.68 7.71
C ALA A 277 -24.81 8.64 7.24
N VAL A 278 -24.74 7.50 7.92
CA VAL A 278 -23.86 6.41 7.47
C VAL A 278 -24.61 5.55 6.46
N ALA A 279 -24.07 5.49 5.25
CA ALA A 279 -24.62 4.66 4.20
C ALA A 279 -24.38 3.17 4.54
N SER A 280 -25.41 2.33 4.35
CA SER A 280 -25.37 0.93 4.76
C SER A 280 -24.32 0.10 3.99
N ASP A 281 -23.87 0.58 2.83
CA ASP A 281 -22.78 0.01 2.03
C ASP A 281 -21.38 0.26 2.60
N GLU A 282 -21.23 1.18 3.56
CA GLU A 282 -19.98 1.42 4.27
C GLU A 282 -19.75 0.39 5.43
N PHE A 283 -20.76 -0.40 5.78
CA PHE A 283 -20.73 -1.32 6.93
C PHE A 283 -19.63 -2.39 6.85
N PRO A 284 -19.31 -2.98 5.69
CA PRO A 284 -18.17 -3.89 5.58
C PRO A 284 -16.84 -3.25 6.00
N TYR A 285 -16.68 -1.93 5.84
CA TYR A 285 -15.47 -1.20 6.26
C TYR A 285 -15.41 -0.96 7.77
N PHE A 286 -16.52 -1.09 8.50
CA PHE A 286 -16.56 -0.92 9.96
C PHE A 286 -15.54 -1.81 10.68
N ILE A 287 -15.35 -3.05 10.22
CA ILE A 287 -14.38 -4.00 10.79
C ILE A 287 -12.94 -3.52 10.62
N GLU A 288 -12.59 -3.00 9.46
CA GLU A 288 -11.27 -2.42 9.21
C GLU A 288 -11.04 -1.16 10.07
N LEU A 289 -12.10 -0.41 10.36
CA LEU A 289 -12.01 0.79 11.19
C LEU A 289 -11.94 0.47 12.68
N CYS A 290 -12.54 -0.62 13.16
CA CYS A 290 -12.27 -1.16 14.50
C CYS A 290 -10.77 -1.45 14.69
N ARG A 291 -10.05 -1.87 13.65
CA ARG A 291 -8.59 -2.06 13.68
C ARG A 291 -7.79 -0.75 13.78
N LEU A 292 -8.40 0.41 13.47
CA LEU A 292 -7.78 1.72 13.73
C LEU A 292 -7.95 2.16 15.20
N VAL A 293 -9.06 1.79 15.84
CA VAL A 293 -9.37 2.14 17.24
C VAL A 293 -8.67 1.21 18.23
N ALA A 294 -8.57 -0.08 17.90
CA ALA A 294 -8.03 -1.12 18.78
C ALA A 294 -6.60 -0.84 19.29
N PRO A 295 -5.63 -0.36 18.48
CA PRO A 295 -4.27 -0.07 18.94
C PRO A 295 -4.20 0.95 20.08
N TYR A 296 -5.16 1.88 20.14
CA TYR A 296 -5.27 2.89 21.18
C TYR A 296 -6.06 2.42 22.42
N ARG A 297 -6.52 1.15 22.44
CA ARG A 297 -7.35 0.56 23.49
C ARG A 297 -8.66 1.32 23.72
N MET A 298 -9.22 1.90 22.66
CA MET A 298 -10.43 2.73 22.71
C MET A 298 -11.72 2.00 22.27
N LEU A 299 -11.69 0.66 22.14
CA LEU A 299 -12.89 -0.13 21.83
C LEU A 299 -13.97 -0.05 22.93
N PRO A 300 -13.64 -0.04 24.24
CA PRO A 300 -14.65 0.16 25.28
C PRO A 300 -15.34 1.53 25.19
N GLU A 301 -14.58 2.58 24.85
CA GLU A 301 -15.11 3.92 24.58
C GLU A 301 -16.04 3.92 23.37
N LEU A 302 -15.66 3.29 22.27
CA LEU A 302 -16.54 3.12 21.11
C LEU A 302 -17.86 2.46 21.51
N GLY A 303 -17.79 1.39 22.31
CA GLY A 303 -18.96 0.69 22.86
C GLY A 303 -19.86 1.61 23.68
N ARG A 304 -19.30 2.39 24.61
CA ARG A 304 -20.07 3.39 25.39
C ARG A 304 -20.71 4.46 24.50
N GLY A 305 -19.99 4.95 23.48
CA GLY A 305 -20.53 5.91 22.52
C GLY A 305 -21.73 5.35 21.76
N LEU A 306 -21.63 4.09 21.31
CA LEU A 306 -22.71 3.36 20.64
C LEU A 306 -23.91 3.16 21.57
N GLU A 307 -23.71 2.81 22.83
CA GLU A 307 -24.79 2.72 23.83
C GLU A 307 -25.56 4.03 23.98
N VAL A 308 -24.84 5.15 24.12
CA VAL A 308 -25.45 6.48 24.22
C VAL A 308 -26.21 6.84 22.94
N TYR A 309 -25.67 6.47 21.77
CA TYR A 309 -26.36 6.68 20.49
C TYR A 309 -27.65 5.85 20.40
N ILE A 310 -27.59 4.57 20.75
CA ILE A 310 -28.74 3.64 20.75
C ILE A 310 -29.85 4.14 21.69
N GLN A 311 -29.51 4.69 22.85
CA GLN A 311 -30.51 5.27 23.75
C GLN A 311 -31.31 6.41 23.10
N LYS A 312 -30.71 7.17 22.18
CA LYS A 312 -31.38 8.24 21.43
C LYS A 312 -32.15 7.74 20.21
N ALA A 313 -31.69 6.64 19.60
CA ALA A 313 -32.26 6.07 18.39
C ALA A 313 -32.38 4.52 18.47
N PRO A 314 -33.25 3.98 19.34
CA PRO A 314 -33.29 2.54 19.64
C PRO A 314 -33.83 1.67 18.49
N GLU A 315 -34.53 2.27 17.53
CA GLU A 315 -35.08 1.57 16.37
C GLU A 315 -34.08 1.55 15.18
N HIS A 316 -32.89 2.14 15.34
CA HIS A 316 -31.89 2.19 14.28
C HIS A 316 -31.00 0.94 14.34
N TRP A 317 -31.17 0.04 13.36
CA TRP A 317 -30.51 -1.29 13.35
C TRP A 317 -28.97 -1.22 13.29
N ALA A 318 -28.43 -0.21 12.63
CA ALA A 318 -27.01 -0.08 12.30
C ALA A 318 -26.08 0.03 13.53
N PRO A 319 -26.33 0.94 14.51
CA PRO A 319 -25.62 1.00 15.78
C PRO A 319 -25.69 -0.29 16.59
N HIS A 320 -26.80 -1.03 16.55
CA HIS A 320 -26.88 -2.35 17.18
C HIS A 320 -25.90 -3.33 16.53
N ALA A 321 -25.80 -3.36 15.20
CA ALA A 321 -24.81 -4.18 14.50
C ALA A 321 -23.36 -3.76 14.80
N MET A 322 -23.09 -2.45 14.85
CA MET A 322 -21.77 -1.90 15.21
C MET A 322 -21.40 -2.23 16.66
N LEU A 323 -22.36 -2.15 17.59
CA LEU A 323 -22.17 -2.52 18.99
C LEU A 323 -21.94 -4.02 19.13
N ALA A 324 -22.69 -4.84 18.41
CA ALA A 324 -22.48 -6.28 18.37
C ALA A 324 -21.06 -6.65 17.93
N ALA A 325 -20.58 -6.03 16.86
CA ALA A 325 -19.22 -6.21 16.35
C ALA A 325 -18.17 -5.74 17.36
N THR A 326 -18.37 -4.55 17.95
CA THR A 326 -17.48 -3.99 18.98
C THR A 326 -17.41 -4.90 20.22
N SER A 327 -18.56 -5.43 20.67
CA SER A 327 -18.65 -6.35 21.81
C SER A 327 -17.84 -7.63 21.57
N LEU A 328 -17.89 -8.17 20.35
CA LEU A 328 -17.09 -9.34 19.98
C LEU A 328 -15.58 -9.07 20.13
N PHE A 329 -15.09 -7.92 19.63
CA PHE A 329 -13.68 -7.52 19.78
C PHE A 329 -13.27 -7.29 21.24
N THR A 330 -14.22 -6.92 22.10
CA THR A 330 -13.96 -6.79 23.55
C THR A 330 -14.13 -8.10 24.33
N GLY A 331 -14.48 -9.20 23.66
CA GLY A 331 -14.65 -10.52 24.27
C GLY A 331 -16.03 -10.78 24.89
N ASP A 332 -17.02 -9.90 24.67
CA ASP A 332 -18.39 -10.04 25.18
C ASP A 332 -19.29 -10.69 24.12
N GLY A 333 -19.18 -12.01 24.00
CA GLY A 333 -19.90 -12.80 23.00
C GLY A 333 -21.41 -12.84 23.22
N ASP A 334 -21.86 -12.88 24.47
CA ASP A 334 -23.29 -12.91 24.81
C ASP A 334 -23.97 -11.61 24.39
N ARG A 335 -23.34 -10.48 24.72
CA ARG A 335 -23.82 -9.17 24.27
C ARG A 335 -23.78 -9.04 22.76
N SER A 336 -22.72 -9.51 22.11
CA SER A 336 -22.62 -9.53 20.65
C SER A 336 -23.83 -10.23 20.01
N LEU A 337 -24.17 -11.43 20.49
CA LEU A 337 -25.31 -12.18 19.99
C LEU A 337 -26.64 -11.46 20.23
N GLN A 338 -26.81 -10.84 21.41
CA GLN A 338 -28.01 -10.08 21.74
C GLN A 338 -28.20 -8.90 20.77
N GLU A 339 -27.16 -8.11 20.55
CA GLU A 339 -27.21 -6.92 19.72
C GLU A 339 -27.38 -7.27 18.23
N PHE A 340 -26.75 -8.35 17.74
CA PHE A 340 -27.05 -8.86 16.39
C PHE A 340 -28.49 -9.32 16.24
N SER A 341 -29.07 -9.94 17.27
CA SER A 341 -30.48 -10.35 17.26
C SER A 341 -31.43 -9.15 17.23
N VAL A 342 -31.05 -8.01 17.82
CA VAL A 342 -31.79 -6.76 17.71
C VAL A 342 -31.63 -6.19 16.31
N ALA A 343 -30.41 -6.08 15.79
CA ALA A 343 -30.13 -5.58 14.45
C ALA A 343 -30.89 -6.35 13.37
N MET A 344 -30.91 -7.69 13.43
CA MET A 344 -31.64 -8.55 12.49
C MET A 344 -33.17 -8.35 12.52
N ARG A 345 -33.75 -7.92 13.65
CA ARG A 345 -35.18 -7.64 13.74
C ARG A 345 -35.55 -6.27 13.19
N LEU A 346 -34.62 -5.32 13.26
CA LEU A 346 -34.83 -3.92 12.86
C LEU A 346 -34.37 -3.62 11.44
N VAL A 347 -33.46 -4.43 10.88
CA VAL A 347 -32.90 -4.19 9.55
C VAL A 347 -33.99 -4.28 8.47
N PRO A 348 -34.11 -3.28 7.59
CA PRO A 348 -35.01 -3.35 6.44
C PRO A 348 -34.55 -4.43 5.44
N ASP A 349 -35.47 -5.10 4.75
CA ASP A 349 -35.17 -6.14 3.75
C ASP A 349 -34.10 -5.72 2.72
N LYS A 350 -34.13 -4.45 2.29
CA LYS A 350 -33.18 -3.90 1.30
C LYS A 350 -31.74 -3.76 1.84
N GLU A 351 -31.56 -3.78 3.15
CA GLU A 351 -30.27 -3.60 3.84
C GLU A 351 -29.79 -4.88 4.55
N GLU A 352 -30.61 -5.93 4.58
CA GLU A 352 -30.28 -7.22 5.22
C GLU A 352 -28.95 -7.80 4.71
N GLY A 353 -28.68 -7.65 3.41
CA GLY A 353 -27.44 -8.10 2.78
C GLY A 353 -26.18 -7.49 3.39
N TYR A 354 -26.23 -6.22 3.82
CA TYR A 354 -25.09 -5.54 4.46
C TYR A 354 -24.83 -6.08 5.86
N LEU A 355 -25.88 -6.36 6.63
CA LEU A 355 -25.76 -6.97 7.96
C LEU A 355 -25.20 -8.40 7.86
N VAL A 356 -25.69 -9.20 6.91
CA VAL A 356 -25.18 -10.56 6.67
C VAL A 356 -23.71 -10.52 6.24
N ALA A 357 -23.32 -9.58 5.38
CA ALA A 357 -21.93 -9.40 4.98
C ALA A 357 -21.03 -9.05 6.18
N LEU A 358 -21.47 -8.14 7.05
CA LEU A 358 -20.75 -7.78 8.27
C LEU A 358 -20.53 -9.01 9.18
N ILE A 359 -21.58 -9.79 9.43
CA ILE A 359 -21.51 -11.02 10.24
C ILE A 359 -20.56 -12.04 9.59
N SER A 360 -20.61 -12.18 8.27
CA SER A 360 -19.73 -13.09 7.54
C SER A 360 -18.27 -12.66 7.64
N GLU A 361 -17.95 -11.38 7.49
CA GLU A 361 -16.58 -10.87 7.64
C GLU A 361 -16.07 -11.03 9.07
N LEU A 362 -16.90 -10.74 10.08
CA LEU A 362 -16.56 -10.98 11.48
C LEU A 362 -16.23 -12.44 11.78
N SER A 363 -16.93 -13.39 11.15
CA SER A 363 -16.64 -14.82 11.34
C SER A 363 -15.25 -15.25 10.86
N LYS A 364 -14.61 -14.44 9.99
CA LYS A 364 -13.24 -14.66 9.50
C LYS A 364 -12.19 -13.98 10.37
N VAL A 365 -12.59 -13.08 11.26
CA VAL A 365 -11.69 -12.37 12.16
C VAL A 365 -11.53 -13.21 13.43
N ASP A 366 -10.31 -13.70 13.65
CA ASP A 366 -9.90 -14.28 14.92
C ASP A 366 -9.85 -13.14 15.96
N PRO A 367 -10.66 -13.18 17.03
CA PRO A 367 -10.82 -12.09 18.00
C PRO A 367 -9.52 -11.60 18.65
#